data_AF-A1L571-F1
#
_entry.id   AF-A1L571-F1
#
_cell.length_a   1.000
_cell.length_b   1.000
_cell.length_c   1.000
_cell.angle_alpha   90.00
_cell.angle_beta   90.00
_cell.angle_gamma   90.00
#
_symmetry.space_group_name_H-M   'P 1'
#
loop_
_entity.id
_entity.type
_entity.pdbx_description
1 polymer ?
#
loop_
_entity_poly.entity_id
_entity_poly.type
_entity_poly.pdbx_seq_one_letter_code
_entity_poly.pdbx_strand_id
1 'polypeptide(L)'
;MKIALHDLQTNSKIAALLPYFVYVVSGVKSVSHDLEQLHRLLQVARSLVRNPHLCLVPYVRSLVGSVLYCVLEPLAASINPLNDHWTLRDGAALLLSHIFWTYGDLVNGLYQQILLSLQKVLADPVRPLCSHYGAVVGLHALGWKAVERVLYPHLSTYWTNLQAVLDDYSVSNAQVKADGHKVYGAILVAVERLLKMKAQAAEPNKGGPGSRGCQRSDDLPWDSLLLQESPSGGSAEPGFGSGLPMALGGVGPEDPSPSVTLADIYRELYAFFGDSLATRFGTGQPAPTAP
;
A
#
# COMPACT_ATOMS: atom_id res chain seq x y z
N MET A 1 -12.48 10.69 21.98
CA MET A 1 -12.03 10.98 20.61
C MET A 1 -12.92 10.37 19.52
N LYS A 2 -13.39 9.11 19.65
CA LYS A 2 -14.21 8.42 18.62
C LYS A 2 -15.42 9.23 18.13
N ILE A 3 -16.16 9.88 19.05
CA ILE A 3 -17.33 10.70 18.73
C ILE A 3 -16.97 11.89 17.83
N ALA A 4 -15.88 12.59 18.13
CA ALA A 4 -15.42 13.74 17.34
C ALA A 4 -14.98 13.33 15.93
N LEU A 5 -14.28 12.19 15.80
CA LEU A 5 -13.87 11.65 14.50
C LEU A 5 -15.05 11.21 13.64
N HIS A 6 -16.08 10.64 14.27
CA HIS A 6 -17.33 10.30 13.58
C HIS A 6 -18.06 11.56 13.12
N ASP A 7 -18.15 12.59 13.96
CA ASP A 7 -18.75 13.87 13.56
C ASP A 7 -17.99 14.51 12.38
N LEU A 8 -16.65 14.54 12.43
CA LEU A 8 -15.80 14.97 11.32
C LEU A 8 -16.08 14.23 10.01
N GLN A 9 -16.49 12.96 10.08
CA GLN A 9 -16.76 12.12 8.93
C GLN A 9 -18.17 12.36 8.33
N THR A 10 -19.16 12.70 9.15
CA THR A 10 -20.57 12.79 8.70
C THR A 10 -21.13 14.21 8.63
N ASN A 11 -20.52 15.16 9.33
CA ASN A 11 -21.06 16.51 9.48
C ASN A 11 -20.84 17.34 8.22
N SER A 12 -21.93 17.81 7.61
CA SER A 12 -21.92 18.63 6.40
C SER A 12 -21.59 20.11 6.65
N LYS A 13 -21.68 20.57 7.90
CA LYS A 13 -21.52 21.99 8.26
C LYS A 13 -20.07 22.40 8.51
N ILE A 14 -19.12 21.47 8.44
CA ILE A 14 -17.71 21.72 8.78
C ILE A 14 -16.86 22.17 7.58
N ALA A 15 -17.45 22.33 6.39
CA ALA A 15 -16.72 22.70 5.17
C ALA A 15 -15.92 24.00 5.32
N ALA A 16 -16.44 24.99 6.04
CA ALA A 16 -15.74 26.26 6.32
C ALA A 16 -14.49 26.08 7.20
N LEU A 17 -14.43 24.99 7.98
CA LEU A 17 -13.31 24.68 8.87
C LEU A 17 -12.24 23.80 8.20
N LEU A 18 -12.51 23.29 7.01
CA LEU A 18 -11.63 22.39 6.27
C LEU A 18 -10.18 22.89 6.16
N PRO A 19 -9.91 24.17 5.81
CA PRO A 19 -8.53 24.65 5.69
C PRO A 19 -7.75 24.52 7.01
N TYR A 20 -8.41 24.73 8.15
CA TYR A 20 -7.80 24.62 9.47
C TYR A 20 -7.50 23.18 9.84
N PHE A 21 -8.41 22.24 9.56
CA PHE A 21 -8.14 20.82 9.78
C PHE A 21 -6.97 20.34 8.91
N VAL A 22 -6.91 20.74 7.64
CA VAL A 22 -5.79 20.43 6.74
C VAL A 22 -4.49 21.05 7.26
N TYR A 23 -4.52 22.29 7.77
CA TYR A 23 -3.36 22.92 8.38
C TYR A 23 -2.84 22.13 9.60
N VAL A 24 -3.75 21.69 10.48
CA VAL A 24 -3.40 20.85 11.65
C VAL A 24 -2.78 19.53 11.21
N VAL A 25 -3.35 18.85 10.20
CA VAL A 25 -2.78 17.62 9.62
C VAL A 25 -1.46 17.89 8.89
N SER A 26 -1.27 19.07 8.32
CA SER A 26 0.00 19.48 7.69
C SER A 26 1.11 19.72 8.71
N GLY A 27 0.73 19.94 9.98
CA GLY A 27 1.63 20.06 11.12
C GLY A 27 2.27 18.76 11.62
N VAL A 28 2.13 17.61 10.93
CA VAL A 28 2.71 16.32 11.37
C VAL A 28 4.21 16.38 11.71
N LYS A 29 4.97 17.28 11.07
CA LYS A 29 6.41 17.44 11.30
C LYS A 29 6.74 17.92 12.71
N SER A 30 5.90 18.78 13.31
CA SER A 30 6.16 19.33 14.65
C SER A 30 5.88 18.32 15.77
N VAL A 31 5.12 17.27 15.48
CA VAL A 31 4.72 16.22 16.45
C VAL A 31 5.39 14.87 16.16
N SER A 32 6.51 14.87 15.43
CA SER A 32 7.24 13.64 15.04
C SER A 32 7.74 12.79 16.22
N HIS A 33 7.78 13.38 17.42
CA HIS A 33 8.19 12.73 18.67
C HIS A 33 7.03 12.05 19.41
N ASP A 34 5.77 12.43 19.14
CA ASP A 34 4.59 11.88 19.80
C ASP A 34 3.84 10.95 18.83
N LEU A 35 4.06 9.65 19.03
CA LEU A 35 3.44 8.60 18.21
C LEU A 35 1.92 8.58 18.32
N GLU A 36 1.36 8.88 19.49
CA GLU A 36 -0.10 8.91 19.64
C GLU A 36 -0.70 10.10 18.91
N GLN A 37 -0.05 11.27 18.97
CA GLN A 37 -0.51 12.44 18.26
C GLN A 37 -0.44 12.26 16.75
N LEU A 38 0.61 11.58 16.24
CA LEU A 38 0.67 11.18 14.84
C LEU A 38 -0.48 10.26 14.44
N HIS A 39 -0.81 9.26 15.26
CA HIS A 39 -1.98 8.40 15.03
C HIS A 39 -3.27 9.24 15.00
N ARG A 40 -3.44 10.15 15.96
CA ARG A 40 -4.60 11.06 16.02
C ARG A 40 -4.72 11.91 14.75
N LEU A 41 -3.62 12.45 14.23
CA LEU A 41 -3.62 13.23 12.99
C LEU A 41 -3.98 12.37 11.77
N LEU A 42 -3.48 11.13 11.68
CA LEU A 42 -3.87 10.20 10.60
C LEU A 42 -5.37 9.85 10.67
N GLN A 43 -5.93 9.69 11.87
CA GLN A 43 -7.37 9.46 12.03
C GLN A 43 -8.20 10.68 11.61
N VAL A 44 -7.75 11.90 11.93
CA VAL A 44 -8.39 13.12 11.43
C VAL A 44 -8.34 13.16 9.90
N ALA A 45 -7.17 12.91 9.30
CA ALA A 45 -7.03 12.86 7.85
C ALA A 45 -7.96 11.81 7.21
N ARG A 46 -8.09 10.62 7.82
CA ARG A 46 -9.01 9.56 7.39
C ARG A 46 -10.47 10.01 7.46
N SER A 47 -10.89 10.64 8.56
CA SER A 47 -12.26 11.15 8.71
C SER A 47 -12.58 12.22 7.66
N LEU A 48 -11.64 13.13 7.37
CA LEU A 48 -11.82 14.15 6.34
C LEU A 48 -12.01 13.52 4.96
N VAL A 49 -11.16 12.55 4.59
CA VAL A 49 -11.21 11.85 3.28
C VAL A 49 -12.51 11.08 3.10
N ARG A 50 -13.05 10.52 4.17
CA ARG A 50 -14.32 9.77 4.14
C ARG A 50 -15.57 10.66 4.16
N ASN A 51 -15.45 11.96 4.37
CA ASN A 51 -16.60 12.85 4.44
C ASN A 51 -17.03 13.30 3.02
N PRO A 52 -18.21 12.87 2.53
CA PRO A 52 -18.68 13.19 1.17
C PRO A 52 -19.06 14.67 1.00
N HIS A 53 -19.22 15.43 2.09
CA HIS A 53 -19.60 16.83 2.06
C HIS A 53 -18.41 17.80 1.96
N LEU A 54 -17.17 17.29 1.88
CA LEU A 54 -15.96 18.09 1.84
C LEU A 54 -15.29 18.08 0.46
N CYS A 55 -15.02 19.27 -0.08
CA CYS A 55 -14.24 19.46 -1.29
C CYS A 55 -12.74 19.39 -0.99
N LEU A 56 -12.18 18.20 -0.96
CA LEU A 56 -10.76 17.98 -0.60
C LEU A 56 -9.75 18.20 -1.73
N VAL A 57 -10.20 18.25 -2.99
CA VAL A 57 -9.34 18.39 -4.19
C VAL A 57 -8.20 19.41 -4.05
N PRO A 58 -8.41 20.66 -3.59
CA PRO A 58 -7.32 21.64 -3.46
C PRO A 58 -6.29 21.28 -2.37
N TYR A 59 -6.64 20.40 -1.43
CA TYR A 59 -5.84 20.03 -0.27
C TYR A 59 -5.16 18.65 -0.39
N VAL A 60 -5.52 17.85 -1.40
CA VAL A 60 -5.03 16.47 -1.56
C VAL A 60 -3.51 16.38 -1.52
N ARG A 61 -2.80 17.26 -2.24
CA ARG A 61 -1.33 17.23 -2.26
C ARG A 61 -0.71 17.51 -0.89
N SER A 62 -1.33 18.40 -0.10
CA SER A 62 -0.89 18.69 1.27
C SER A 62 -1.11 17.48 2.17
N LEU A 63 -2.30 16.86 2.10
CA LEU A 63 -2.62 15.66 2.86
C LEU A 63 -1.72 14.48 2.50
N VAL A 64 -1.48 14.25 1.20
CA VAL A 64 -0.55 13.23 0.73
C VAL A 64 0.87 13.49 1.24
N GLY A 65 1.32 14.75 1.27
CA GLY A 65 2.59 15.14 1.89
C GLY A 65 2.67 14.76 3.37
N SER A 66 1.62 15.02 4.14
CA SER A 66 1.56 14.63 5.56
C SER A 66 1.55 13.12 5.76
N VAL A 67 0.78 12.39 4.95
CA VAL A 67 0.70 10.94 5.05
C VAL A 67 2.03 10.30 4.62
N LEU A 68 2.64 10.77 3.54
CA LEU A 68 3.97 10.34 3.10
C LEU A 68 5.04 10.63 4.15
N TYR A 69 4.94 11.75 4.89
CA TYR A 69 5.84 12.01 6.03
C TYR A 69 5.75 10.90 7.07
N CYS A 70 4.55 10.51 7.49
CA CYS A 70 4.34 9.40 8.44
C CYS A 70 4.78 8.05 7.87
N VAL A 71 4.64 7.82 6.56
CA VAL A 71 5.08 6.57 5.91
C VAL A 71 6.60 6.50 5.78
N LEU A 72 7.27 7.57 5.36
CA LEU A 72 8.64 7.52 4.85
C LEU A 72 9.70 8.11 5.78
N GLU A 73 9.36 9.08 6.61
CA GLU A 73 10.39 9.82 7.35
C GLU A 73 10.82 9.08 8.64
N PRO A 74 12.08 9.26 9.08
CA PRO A 74 12.53 8.78 10.38
C PRO A 74 11.94 9.67 11.48
N LEU A 75 10.79 9.24 12.02
CA LEU A 75 10.11 9.96 13.09
C LEU A 75 10.96 9.88 14.37
N ALA A 76 11.03 10.96 15.14
CA ALA A 76 11.74 10.94 16.43
C ALA A 76 11.18 9.85 17.36
N ALA A 77 9.87 9.56 17.28
CA ALA A 77 9.26 8.44 17.98
C ALA A 77 9.85 7.06 17.61
N SER A 78 10.45 6.90 16.43
CA SER A 78 11.04 5.64 15.96
C SER A 78 12.38 5.31 16.64
N ILE A 79 12.99 6.28 17.32
CA ILE A 79 14.26 6.09 18.04
C ILE A 79 14.07 5.19 19.26
N ASN A 80 12.87 5.21 19.85
CA ASN A 80 12.54 4.36 20.99
C ASN A 80 12.01 3.00 20.50
N PRO A 81 12.72 1.88 20.74
CA PRO A 81 12.28 0.55 20.29
C PRO A 81 10.94 0.09 20.87
N LEU A 82 10.50 0.67 21.99
CA LEU A 82 9.21 0.38 22.61
C LEU A 82 8.03 0.98 21.85
N ASN A 83 8.28 1.98 21.00
CA ASN A 83 7.24 2.63 20.22
C ASN A 83 6.91 1.80 18.98
N ASP A 84 5.66 1.35 18.88
CA ASP A 84 5.16 0.65 17.70
C ASP A 84 4.81 1.62 16.56
N HIS A 85 5.85 2.23 16.01
CA HIS A 85 5.79 3.07 14.82
C HIS A 85 5.51 2.28 13.53
N TRP A 86 5.62 0.95 13.55
CA TRP A 86 5.32 0.09 12.39
C TRP A 86 3.84 0.14 12.05
N THR A 87 2.97 -0.01 13.06
CA THR A 87 1.51 0.09 12.91
C THR A 87 1.08 1.46 12.38
N LEU A 88 1.76 2.55 12.78
CA LEU A 88 1.53 3.88 12.22
C LEU A 88 1.82 3.91 10.72
N ARG A 89 2.96 3.33 10.29
CA ARG A 89 3.37 3.29 8.87
C ARG A 89 2.39 2.45 8.04
N ASP A 90 1.93 1.32 8.57
CA ASP A 90 0.90 0.50 7.93
C ASP A 90 -0.39 1.30 7.75
N GLY A 91 -0.93 1.89 8.82
CA GLY A 91 -2.14 2.71 8.76
C GLY A 91 -2.01 3.92 7.81
N ALA A 92 -0.83 4.54 7.76
CA ALA A 92 -0.55 5.64 6.86
C ALA A 92 -0.49 5.19 5.39
N ALA A 93 0.13 4.03 5.10
CA ALA A 93 0.17 3.46 3.75
C ALA A 93 -1.23 3.11 3.22
N LEU A 94 -2.09 2.61 4.10
CA LEU A 94 -3.48 2.31 3.77
C LEU A 94 -4.29 3.58 3.49
N LEU A 95 -4.11 4.62 4.31
CA LEU A 95 -4.71 5.93 4.07
C LEU A 95 -4.19 6.56 2.78
N LEU A 96 -2.90 6.43 2.47
CA LEU A 96 -2.30 6.90 1.22
C LEU A 96 -2.96 6.24 0.01
N SER A 97 -3.14 4.92 0.07
CA SER A 97 -3.85 4.16 -0.96
C SER A 97 -5.29 4.64 -1.12
N HIS A 98 -6.01 4.83 -0.01
CA HIS A 98 -7.39 5.33 -0.05
C HIS A 98 -7.49 6.72 -0.68
N ILE A 99 -6.58 7.64 -0.35
CA ILE A 99 -6.51 8.97 -0.97
C ILE A 99 -6.22 8.84 -2.46
N PHE A 100 -5.27 7.99 -2.84
CA PHE A 100 -4.92 7.74 -4.24
C PHE A 100 -6.12 7.21 -5.05
N TRP A 101 -6.83 6.21 -4.56
CA TRP A 101 -7.98 5.65 -5.28
C TRP A 101 -9.18 6.60 -5.33
N THR A 102 -9.28 7.54 -4.39
CA THR A 102 -10.38 8.51 -4.35
C THR A 102 -10.10 9.75 -5.21
N TYR A 103 -8.84 10.21 -5.26
CA TYR A 103 -8.48 11.50 -5.89
C TYR A 103 -7.42 11.38 -7.00
N GLY A 104 -6.93 10.18 -7.32
CA GLY A 104 -5.86 9.94 -8.29
C GLY A 104 -6.17 10.49 -9.68
N ASP A 105 -7.42 10.32 -10.14
CA ASP A 105 -7.87 10.81 -11.45
C ASP A 105 -8.22 12.31 -11.43
N LEU A 106 -8.51 12.86 -10.25
CA LEU A 106 -8.87 14.27 -10.06
C LEU A 106 -7.65 15.19 -9.96
N VAL A 107 -6.51 14.64 -9.54
CA VAL A 107 -5.28 15.41 -9.28
C VAL A 107 -4.18 14.94 -10.21
N ASN A 108 -3.94 15.71 -11.27
CA ASN A 108 -2.90 15.43 -12.25
C ASN A 108 -1.53 15.20 -11.60
N GLY A 109 -0.89 14.09 -11.98
CA GLY A 109 0.45 13.73 -11.53
C GLY A 109 0.53 13.17 -10.11
N LEU A 110 -0.59 12.98 -9.39
CA LEU A 110 -0.57 12.50 -8.01
C LEU A 110 0.11 11.12 -7.89
N TYR A 111 -0.26 10.19 -8.78
CA TYR A 111 0.32 8.84 -8.79
C TYR A 111 1.83 8.86 -9.00
N GLN A 112 2.31 9.64 -9.97
CA GLN A 112 3.73 9.76 -10.27
C GLN A 112 4.49 10.39 -9.10
N GLN A 113 3.93 11.44 -8.47
CA GLN A 113 4.51 12.04 -7.27
C GLN A 113 4.67 11.01 -6.14
N ILE A 114 3.64 10.21 -5.87
CA ILE A 114 3.67 9.19 -4.83
C ILE A 114 4.71 8.12 -5.16
N LEU A 115 4.69 7.56 -6.39
CA LEU A 115 5.64 6.53 -6.81
C LEU A 115 7.08 7.01 -6.72
N LEU A 116 7.39 8.23 -7.21
CA LEU A 116 8.72 8.80 -7.14
C LEU A 116 9.19 8.98 -5.69
N SER A 117 8.29 9.37 -4.79
CA SER A 117 8.62 9.50 -3.36
C SER A 117 9.00 8.16 -2.74
N LEU A 118 8.25 7.10 -3.04
CA LEU A 118 8.53 5.74 -2.55
C LEU A 118 9.80 5.15 -3.17
N GLN A 119 9.97 5.32 -4.48
CA GLN A 119 11.15 4.86 -5.22
C GLN A 119 12.43 5.52 -4.71
N LYS A 120 12.39 6.84 -4.45
CA LYS A 120 13.56 7.58 -3.95
C LYS A 120 14.09 7.01 -2.63
N VAL A 121 13.20 6.52 -1.76
CA VAL A 121 13.60 5.89 -0.50
C VAL A 121 14.24 4.53 -0.75
N LEU A 122 13.68 3.70 -1.63
CA LEU A 122 14.24 2.39 -1.96
C LEU A 122 15.62 2.49 -2.64
N ALA A 123 15.86 3.56 -3.39
CA ALA A 123 17.12 3.81 -4.09
C ALA A 123 18.24 4.36 -3.18
N ASP A 124 17.93 4.80 -1.97
CA ASP A 124 18.89 5.44 -1.05
C ASP A 124 19.26 4.47 0.09
N PRO A 125 20.40 3.75 0.00
CA PRO A 125 20.79 2.72 0.98
C PRO A 125 21.20 3.31 2.34
N VAL A 126 21.37 4.64 2.43
CA VAL A 126 21.75 5.32 3.67
C VAL A 126 20.52 5.64 4.53
N ARG A 127 19.31 5.54 3.96
CA ARG A 127 18.06 5.71 4.70
C ARG A 127 17.91 4.61 5.76
N PRO A 128 17.28 4.92 6.90
CA PRO A 128 17.02 3.91 7.92
C PRO A 128 16.00 2.88 7.44
N LEU A 129 16.09 1.66 7.98
CA LEU A 129 15.24 0.53 7.59
C LEU A 129 13.74 0.79 7.80
N CYS A 130 13.36 1.61 8.78
CA CYS A 130 11.97 2.01 8.98
C CYS A 130 11.40 2.83 7.81
N SER A 131 12.23 3.65 7.14
CA SER A 131 11.86 4.36 5.92
C SER A 131 11.67 3.38 4.75
N HIS A 132 12.57 2.41 4.59
CA HIS A 132 12.45 1.38 3.57
C HIS A 132 11.20 0.52 3.77
N TYR A 133 10.92 0.10 5.01
CA TYR A 133 9.68 -0.59 5.36
C TYR A 133 8.47 0.20 4.89
N GLY A 134 8.41 1.50 5.27
CA GLY A 134 7.36 2.42 4.84
C GLY A 134 7.18 2.48 3.33
N ALA A 135 8.28 2.54 2.57
CA ALA A 135 8.24 2.54 1.12
C ALA A 135 7.65 1.24 0.55
N VAL A 136 8.04 0.08 1.10
CA VAL A 136 7.53 -1.24 0.68
C VAL A 136 6.04 -1.38 0.98
N VAL A 137 5.60 -1.07 2.20
CA VAL A 137 4.17 -1.16 2.57
C VAL A 137 3.33 -0.14 1.81
N GLY A 138 3.88 1.05 1.52
CA GLY A 138 3.26 2.05 0.65
C GLY A 138 3.04 1.54 -0.77
N LEU A 139 4.06 0.92 -1.39
CA LEU A 139 3.93 0.31 -2.72
C LEU A 139 2.94 -0.85 -2.71
N HIS A 140 2.99 -1.70 -1.68
CA HIS A 140 2.05 -2.80 -1.51
C HIS A 140 0.60 -2.32 -1.44
N ALA A 141 0.33 -1.27 -0.65
CA ALA A 141 -1.00 -0.69 -0.50
C ALA A 141 -1.54 -0.04 -1.78
N LEU A 142 -0.67 0.54 -2.62
CA LEU A 142 -1.06 1.09 -3.94
C LEU A 142 -1.45 -0.01 -4.95
N GLY A 143 -0.94 -1.23 -4.76
CA GLY A 143 -1.30 -2.41 -5.53
C GLY A 143 -0.14 -3.03 -6.31
N TRP A 144 -0.39 -4.23 -6.85
CA TRP A 144 0.63 -5.08 -7.46
C TRP A 144 1.38 -4.45 -8.65
N LYS A 145 0.72 -3.57 -9.43
CA LYS A 145 1.36 -2.83 -10.53
C LYS A 145 2.41 -1.82 -10.03
N ALA A 146 2.21 -1.24 -8.84
CA ALA A 146 3.20 -0.35 -8.23
C ALA A 146 4.43 -1.15 -7.75
N VAL A 147 4.18 -2.32 -7.16
CA VAL A 147 5.23 -3.27 -6.76
C VAL A 147 6.03 -3.75 -7.97
N GLU A 148 5.36 -4.15 -9.04
CA GLU A 148 6.00 -4.58 -10.30
C GLU A 148 6.83 -3.47 -10.92
N ARG A 149 6.33 -2.24 -10.95
CA ARG A 149 7.01 -1.12 -11.60
C ARG A 149 8.20 -0.59 -10.79
N VAL A 150 8.10 -0.60 -9.47
CA VAL A 150 9.08 0.07 -8.59
C VAL A 150 9.88 -0.94 -7.77
N LEU A 151 9.22 -1.81 -6.99
CA LEU A 151 9.94 -2.71 -6.08
C LEU A 151 10.74 -3.76 -6.86
N TYR A 152 10.13 -4.43 -7.83
CA TYR A 152 10.74 -5.56 -8.54
C TYR A 152 12.05 -5.19 -9.26
N PRO A 153 12.15 -4.09 -10.04
CA PRO A 153 13.41 -3.72 -10.71
C PRO A 153 14.53 -3.33 -9.74
N HIS A 154 14.20 -2.81 -8.56
CA HIS A 154 15.19 -2.38 -7.56
C HIS A 154 15.57 -3.52 -6.59
N LEU A 155 14.82 -4.63 -6.61
CA LEU A 155 14.94 -5.69 -5.63
C LEU A 155 16.33 -6.34 -5.65
N SER A 156 16.90 -6.58 -6.83
CA SER A 156 18.22 -7.20 -6.94
C SER A 156 19.32 -6.40 -6.24
N THR A 157 19.32 -5.07 -6.41
CA THR A 157 20.31 -4.19 -5.78
C THR A 157 20.02 -4.03 -4.28
N TYR A 158 18.74 -3.91 -3.93
CA TYR A 158 18.32 -3.75 -2.54
C TYR A 158 18.59 -5.01 -1.70
N TRP A 159 18.40 -6.19 -2.29
CA TRP A 159 18.57 -7.49 -1.64
C TRP A 159 19.98 -7.66 -1.08
N THR A 160 21.02 -7.34 -1.85
CA THR A 160 22.42 -7.46 -1.40
C THR A 160 22.67 -6.66 -0.11
N ASN A 161 22.13 -5.45 -0.02
CA ASN A 161 22.26 -4.60 1.17
C ASN A 161 21.47 -5.16 2.36
N LEU A 162 20.23 -5.61 2.11
CA LEU A 162 19.39 -6.19 3.15
C LEU A 162 19.97 -7.50 3.67
N GLN A 163 20.49 -8.36 2.80
CA GLN A 163 21.09 -9.63 3.17
C GLN A 163 22.29 -9.43 4.10
N ALA A 164 23.15 -8.44 3.83
CA ALA A 164 24.26 -8.10 4.72
C ALA A 164 23.81 -7.72 6.14
N VAL A 165 22.66 -7.04 6.27
CA VAL A 165 22.06 -6.71 7.57
C VAL A 165 21.49 -7.95 8.27
N LEU A 166 20.85 -8.84 7.52
CA LEU A 166 20.26 -10.07 8.06
C LEU A 166 21.33 -11.08 8.51
N ASP A 167 22.45 -11.14 7.80
CA ASP A 167 23.58 -12.04 8.08
C ASP A 167 24.54 -11.50 9.16
N ASP A 168 24.31 -10.28 9.67
CA ASP A 168 25.07 -9.75 10.80
C ASP A 168 24.61 -10.41 12.12
N TYR A 169 25.51 -11.13 12.79
CA TYR A 169 25.24 -11.79 14.08
C TYR A 169 25.84 -11.03 15.28
N SER A 170 26.33 -9.80 15.07
CA SER A 170 26.85 -8.97 16.15
C SER A 170 25.73 -8.53 17.10
N VAL A 171 26.00 -8.64 18.41
CA VAL A 171 25.05 -8.23 19.46
C VAL A 171 24.75 -6.73 19.40
N SER A 172 25.72 -5.91 18.98
CA SER A 172 25.58 -4.46 18.81
C SER A 172 24.54 -4.07 17.75
N ASN A 173 24.30 -4.91 16.76
CA ASN A 173 23.38 -4.64 15.65
C ASN A 173 22.07 -5.43 15.74
N ALA A 174 21.75 -6.01 16.90
CA ALA A 174 20.53 -6.81 17.09
C ALA A 174 19.24 -6.05 16.72
N GLN A 175 19.16 -4.76 17.07
CA GLN A 175 17.99 -3.92 16.72
C GLN A 175 17.90 -3.68 15.20
N VAL A 176 19.03 -3.37 14.56
CA VAL A 176 19.08 -3.14 13.10
C VAL A 176 18.68 -4.41 12.35
N LYS A 177 19.10 -5.58 12.84
CA LYS A 177 18.67 -6.87 12.31
C LYS A 177 17.17 -7.13 12.49
N ALA A 178 16.62 -6.80 13.65
CA ALA A 178 15.17 -6.91 13.90
C ALA A 178 14.37 -6.03 12.93
N ASP A 179 14.82 -4.79 12.70
CA ASP A 179 14.23 -3.89 11.71
C ASP A 179 14.40 -4.44 10.28
N GLY A 180 15.54 -5.07 9.98
CA GLY A 180 15.81 -5.75 8.71
C GLY A 180 14.80 -6.87 8.45
N HIS A 181 14.49 -7.68 9.47
CA HIS A 181 13.47 -8.71 9.38
C HIS A 181 12.06 -8.14 9.15
N LYS A 182 11.73 -6.96 9.68
CA LYS A 182 10.46 -6.27 9.38
C LYS A 182 10.37 -5.91 7.90
N VAL A 183 11.43 -5.32 7.34
CA VAL A 183 11.50 -4.99 5.90
C VAL A 183 11.40 -6.25 5.04
N TYR A 184 12.18 -7.29 5.37
CA TYR A 184 12.16 -8.57 4.68
C TYR A 184 10.74 -9.17 4.61
N GLY A 185 10.03 -9.20 5.75
CA GLY A 185 8.65 -9.67 5.81
C GLY A 185 7.71 -8.85 4.94
N ALA A 186 7.83 -7.52 4.93
CA ALA A 186 7.01 -6.66 4.08
C ALA A 186 7.26 -6.90 2.59
N ILE A 187 8.52 -7.11 2.19
CA ILE A 187 8.88 -7.43 0.80
C ILE A 187 8.29 -8.78 0.39
N LEU A 188 8.41 -9.80 1.25
CA LEU A 188 7.82 -11.12 0.99
C LEU A 188 6.32 -11.03 0.72
N VAL A 189 5.58 -10.29 1.55
CA VAL A 189 4.13 -10.12 1.37
C VAL A 189 3.82 -9.36 0.07
N ALA A 190 4.59 -8.32 -0.25
CA ALA A 190 4.42 -7.56 -1.48
C ALA A 190 4.66 -8.40 -2.74
N VAL A 191 5.71 -9.22 -2.72
CA VAL A 191 6.11 -10.13 -3.81
C VAL A 191 5.11 -11.28 -3.96
N GLU A 192 4.67 -11.87 -2.85
CA GLU A 192 3.62 -12.90 -2.83
C GLU A 192 2.34 -12.39 -3.52
N ARG A 193 1.91 -11.17 -3.17
CA ARG A 193 0.75 -10.53 -3.79
C ARG A 193 0.99 -10.26 -5.28
N LEU A 194 2.18 -9.83 -5.67
CA LEU A 194 2.55 -9.63 -7.08
C LEU A 194 2.37 -10.92 -7.89
N LEU A 195 2.93 -12.03 -7.41
CA LEU A 195 2.85 -13.31 -8.08
C LEU A 195 1.41 -13.82 -8.18
N LYS A 196 0.63 -13.73 -7.09
CA LYS A 196 -0.78 -14.17 -7.07
C LYS A 196 -1.62 -13.38 -8.08
N MET A 197 -1.43 -12.06 -8.15
CA MET A 197 -2.17 -11.21 -9.09
C MET A 197 -1.73 -11.44 -10.55
N LYS A 198 -0.43 -11.68 -10.80
CA LYS A 198 0.05 -12.04 -12.14
C LYS A 198 -0.47 -13.41 -12.59
N ALA A 199 -0.57 -14.39 -11.69
CA ALA A 199 -1.15 -15.69 -12.01
C ALA A 199 -2.62 -15.57 -12.41
N GLN A 200 -3.40 -14.81 -11.65
CA GLN A 200 -4.81 -14.52 -11.98
C GLN A 200 -4.97 -13.76 -13.30
N ALA A 201 -4.04 -12.86 -13.63
CA ALA A 201 -4.07 -12.13 -14.90
C ALA A 201 -3.63 -12.99 -16.10
N ALA A 202 -2.85 -14.05 -15.87
CA ALA A 202 -2.35 -14.95 -16.91
C ALA A 202 -3.35 -16.04 -17.31
N GLU A 203 -4.33 -16.37 -16.46
CA GLU A 203 -5.42 -17.29 -16.79
C GLU A 203 -6.48 -16.57 -17.65
N PRO A 204 -6.61 -16.85 -18.96
CA PRO A 204 -7.65 -16.25 -19.78
C PRO A 204 -8.99 -16.88 -19.40
N ASN A 205 -9.81 -16.10 -18.69
CA ASN A 205 -11.24 -16.24 -18.42
C ASN A 205 -11.96 -17.43 -19.13
N LYS A 206 -11.99 -18.60 -18.49
CA LYS A 206 -13.05 -19.61 -18.73
C LYS A 206 -14.31 -19.16 -18.00
N GLY A 207 -15.04 -18.19 -18.56
CA GLY A 207 -16.30 -17.70 -17.98
C GLY A 207 -16.97 -16.64 -18.85
N GLY A 208 -18.20 -16.88 -19.27
CA GLY A 208 -18.95 -16.09 -20.27
C GLY A 208 -19.26 -14.63 -19.89
N PRO A 209 -19.90 -13.87 -20.80
CA PRO A 209 -20.07 -12.43 -20.66
C PRO A 209 -21.21 -12.13 -19.68
N GLY A 210 -20.85 -11.85 -18.43
CA GLY A 210 -21.77 -11.37 -17.42
C GLY A 210 -21.01 -10.66 -16.31
N SER A 211 -21.17 -9.33 -16.24
CA SER A 211 -20.63 -8.45 -15.18
C SER A 211 -19.14 -8.08 -15.27
N ARG A 212 -18.79 -7.21 -16.24
CA ARG A 212 -17.65 -6.27 -16.06
C ARG A 212 -18.09 -5.14 -15.13
N GLY A 213 -18.16 -5.43 -13.83
CA GLY A 213 -18.03 -4.40 -12.82
C GLY A 213 -16.55 -4.13 -12.61
N CYS A 214 -16.12 -2.88 -12.63
CA CYS A 214 -14.87 -2.47 -11.99
C CYS A 214 -14.88 -3.08 -10.58
N GLN A 215 -14.07 -4.13 -10.33
CA GLN A 215 -13.96 -4.71 -9.00
C GLN A 215 -13.39 -3.63 -8.08
N ARG A 216 -14.31 -2.98 -7.36
CA ARG A 216 -14.02 -2.12 -6.23
C ARG A 216 -13.23 -2.97 -5.24
N SER A 217 -12.15 -2.40 -4.74
CA SER A 217 -11.20 -3.01 -3.82
C SER A 217 -11.85 -3.26 -2.45
N ASP A 218 -12.83 -4.17 -2.38
CA ASP A 218 -13.53 -4.54 -1.15
C ASP A 218 -12.95 -5.83 -0.52
N ASP A 219 -12.02 -6.53 -1.19
CA ASP A 219 -11.34 -7.74 -0.67
C ASP A 219 -9.91 -7.47 -0.18
N LEU A 220 -9.75 -6.52 0.73
CA LEU A 220 -8.51 -6.35 1.48
C LEU A 220 -8.74 -6.77 2.95
N PRO A 221 -8.19 -7.90 3.42
CA PRO A 221 -8.47 -8.48 4.73
C PRO A 221 -7.65 -7.79 5.83
N TRP A 222 -7.76 -6.47 5.94
CA TRP A 222 -7.15 -5.69 7.02
C TRP A 222 -8.05 -4.62 7.62
N ASP A 223 -9.31 -4.48 7.16
CA ASP A 223 -10.31 -3.70 7.92
C ASP A 223 -10.45 -4.25 9.36
N SER A 224 -10.25 -5.56 9.55
CA SER A 224 -10.27 -6.23 10.86
C SER A 224 -9.12 -5.86 11.80
N LEU A 225 -8.00 -5.31 11.30
CA LEU A 225 -6.94 -4.80 12.16
C LEU A 225 -7.26 -3.39 12.69
N LEU A 226 -8.28 -2.74 12.16
CA LEU A 226 -8.62 -1.36 12.50
C LEU A 226 -10.04 -1.19 13.06
N LEU A 227 -10.95 -2.15 12.87
CA LEU A 227 -12.25 -2.22 13.53
C LEU A 227 -12.71 -3.69 13.68
N GLN A 228 -13.04 -4.09 14.90
CA GLN A 228 -13.71 -5.35 15.21
C GLN A 228 -15.22 -5.24 14.86
N GLU A 229 -15.77 -6.30 14.26
CA GLU A 229 -17.19 -6.74 14.19
C GLU A 229 -17.89 -6.90 12.81
N SER A 230 -18.76 -7.93 12.72
CA SER A 230 -19.70 -8.34 11.66
C SER A 230 -21.07 -8.63 12.32
N PRO A 231 -22.16 -8.95 11.58
CA PRO A 231 -22.80 -8.21 10.48
C PRO A 231 -24.34 -8.06 10.69
N SER A 232 -25.00 -7.15 9.96
CA SER A 232 -26.42 -7.32 9.54
C SER A 232 -26.89 -6.22 8.60
N GLY A 233 -27.61 -6.61 7.54
CA GLY A 233 -28.60 -5.74 6.87
C GLY A 233 -28.36 -5.50 5.38
N GLY A 234 -29.02 -6.30 4.54
CA GLY A 234 -29.11 -6.03 3.10
C GLY A 234 -30.18 -4.99 2.76
N SER A 235 -30.12 -4.45 1.53
CA SER A 235 -31.19 -4.47 0.52
C SER A 235 -31.06 -3.33 -0.50
N ALA A 236 -31.25 -3.71 -1.78
CA ALA A 236 -31.92 -3.01 -2.87
C ALA A 236 -31.23 -1.85 -3.65
N GLU A 237 -30.92 -2.21 -4.91
CA GLU A 237 -30.84 -1.44 -6.17
C GLU A 237 -32.08 -0.53 -6.43
N PRO A 238 -32.02 0.49 -7.33
CA PRO A 238 -32.24 0.26 -8.78
C PRO A 238 -31.36 1.09 -9.75
N GLY A 239 -31.11 0.54 -10.94
CA GLY A 239 -30.29 1.12 -12.01
C GLY A 239 -31.03 1.91 -13.08
N PHE A 240 -30.30 2.37 -14.12
CA PHE A 240 -30.82 2.79 -15.43
C PHE A 240 -29.71 2.95 -16.49
N GLY A 241 -29.96 2.45 -17.71
CA GLY A 241 -29.66 3.15 -18.98
C GLY A 241 -28.36 2.86 -19.73
N SER A 242 -28.46 2.03 -20.78
CA SER A 242 -27.45 1.81 -21.85
C SER A 242 -27.18 3.02 -22.74
N GLY A 243 -25.94 3.11 -23.23
CA GLY A 243 -25.55 3.90 -24.41
C GLY A 243 -24.26 3.37 -25.04
N LEU A 244 -24.37 2.80 -26.26
CA LEU A 244 -23.29 2.44 -27.20
C LEU A 244 -22.62 3.73 -27.76
N PRO A 245 -21.34 3.72 -28.24
CA PRO A 245 -21.09 3.23 -29.60
C PRO A 245 -19.70 2.64 -29.94
N MET A 246 -19.74 1.85 -31.03
CA MET A 246 -18.79 1.67 -32.14
C MET A 246 -17.37 1.13 -31.92
N ALA A 247 -17.15 -0.03 -32.55
CA ALA A 247 -15.87 -0.60 -32.93
C ALA A 247 -15.32 0.03 -34.23
N LEU A 248 -14.00 0.20 -34.29
CA LEU A 248 -13.20 0.33 -35.50
C LEU A 248 -11.91 -0.47 -35.28
N GLY A 249 -11.62 -1.37 -36.21
CA GLY A 249 -10.55 -2.36 -36.11
C GLY A 249 -9.28 -2.02 -36.91
N GLY A 250 -8.23 -2.80 -36.63
CA GLY A 250 -6.96 -2.91 -37.37
C GLY A 250 -6.01 -1.73 -37.14
N VAL A 251 -4.71 -1.88 -36.87
CA VAL A 251 -3.72 -2.81 -37.44
C VAL A 251 -2.50 -2.78 -36.51
N GLY A 252 -1.90 -3.94 -36.19
CA GLY A 252 -0.63 -4.01 -35.45
C GLY A 252 0.58 -3.57 -36.29
N PRO A 253 1.72 -3.34 -35.62
CA PRO A 253 2.77 -4.34 -35.78
C PRO A 253 3.37 -4.78 -34.44
N GLU A 254 3.81 -6.03 -34.45
CA GLU A 254 4.56 -6.69 -33.38
C GLU A 254 5.91 -6.02 -33.15
N ASP A 255 6.32 -5.96 -31.88
CA ASP A 255 7.73 -5.99 -31.48
C ASP A 255 7.86 -6.97 -30.29
N PRO A 256 8.76 -7.97 -30.35
CA PRO A 256 8.90 -8.99 -29.33
C PRO A 256 9.81 -8.46 -28.22
N SER A 257 9.23 -7.73 -27.27
CA SER A 257 9.85 -7.65 -25.94
C SER A 257 9.75 -9.05 -25.32
N PRO A 258 10.81 -9.64 -24.74
CA PRO A 258 10.67 -10.90 -24.03
C PRO A 258 9.69 -10.64 -22.89
N SER A 259 8.45 -11.10 -23.03
CA SER A 259 7.47 -10.99 -21.97
C SER A 259 7.99 -11.89 -20.86
N VAL A 260 8.62 -11.29 -19.85
CA VAL A 260 9.14 -12.01 -18.69
C VAL A 260 8.00 -12.85 -18.16
N THR A 261 8.13 -14.17 -18.31
CA THR A 261 7.02 -15.07 -18.01
C THR A 261 6.84 -15.10 -16.50
N LEU A 262 5.64 -15.47 -16.02
CA LEU A 262 5.42 -15.64 -14.58
C LEU A 262 6.43 -16.62 -13.96
N ALA A 263 6.83 -17.64 -14.72
CA ALA A 263 7.83 -18.61 -14.31
C ALA A 263 9.22 -17.98 -14.13
N ASP A 264 9.62 -17.07 -15.01
CA ASP A 264 10.91 -16.35 -14.89
C ASP A 264 10.90 -15.44 -13.66
N ILE A 265 9.83 -14.68 -13.46
CA ILE A 265 9.64 -13.82 -12.28
C ILE A 265 9.70 -14.66 -10.99
N TYR A 266 9.00 -15.80 -10.96
CA TYR A 266 9.03 -16.70 -9.81
C TYR A 266 10.43 -17.26 -9.55
N ARG A 267 11.15 -17.69 -10.58
CA ARG A 267 12.51 -18.23 -10.46
C ARG A 267 13.49 -17.20 -9.88
N GLU A 268 13.45 -15.96 -10.38
CA GLU A 268 14.28 -14.87 -9.85
C GLU A 268 13.95 -14.58 -8.39
N LEU A 269 12.66 -14.49 -8.05
CA LEU A 269 12.23 -14.21 -6.67
C LEU A 269 12.57 -15.38 -5.73
N TYR A 270 12.47 -16.62 -6.20
CA TYR A 270 12.87 -17.80 -5.44
C TYR A 270 14.38 -17.79 -5.13
N ALA A 271 15.22 -17.24 -6.01
CA ALA A 271 16.65 -17.11 -5.73
C ALA A 271 16.94 -16.16 -4.54
N PHE A 272 16.09 -15.16 -4.31
CA PHE A 272 16.23 -14.24 -3.16
C PHE A 272 15.60 -14.82 -1.88
N PHE A 273 14.39 -15.38 -1.99
CA PHE A 273 13.57 -15.70 -0.82
C PHE A 273 13.52 -17.18 -0.45
N GLY A 274 13.93 -18.07 -1.37
CA GLY A 274 13.89 -19.52 -1.20
C GLY A 274 12.54 -20.04 -0.71
N ASP A 275 12.60 -20.93 0.29
CA ASP A 275 11.44 -21.63 0.82
C ASP A 275 10.42 -20.71 1.51
N SER A 276 10.85 -19.54 1.97
CA SER A 276 9.95 -18.52 2.53
C SER A 276 8.91 -18.05 1.51
N LEU A 277 9.25 -18.05 0.21
CA LEU A 277 8.32 -17.74 -0.87
C LEU A 277 7.47 -18.96 -1.28
N ALA A 278 8.08 -20.15 -1.33
CA ALA A 278 7.41 -21.40 -1.69
C ALA A 278 6.23 -21.74 -0.77
N THR A 279 6.44 -21.62 0.55
CA THR A 279 5.42 -21.88 1.58
C THR A 279 4.21 -20.96 1.46
N ARG A 280 4.40 -19.72 0.98
CA ARG A 280 3.36 -18.70 0.85
C ARG A 280 2.63 -18.73 -0.50
N PHE A 281 3.33 -19.12 -1.56
CA PHE A 281 2.78 -19.20 -2.91
C PHE A 281 2.06 -20.53 -3.18
N GLY A 282 2.35 -21.58 -2.41
CA GLY A 282 1.60 -22.84 -2.45
C GLY A 282 2.33 -24.03 -3.07
N THR A 283 3.67 -24.08 -3.00
CA THR A 283 4.43 -25.32 -3.30
C THR A 283 4.76 -26.15 -2.05
N GLY A 284 4.21 -25.79 -0.89
CA GLY A 284 4.49 -26.40 0.41
C GLY A 284 3.34 -27.21 1.03
N GLN A 285 2.64 -28.06 0.28
CA GLN A 285 1.98 -29.23 0.87
C GLN A 285 2.76 -30.48 0.45
N PRO A 286 3.49 -31.17 1.36
CA PRO A 286 3.79 -32.57 1.10
C PRO A 286 2.45 -33.30 1.03
N ALA A 287 2.22 -34.00 -0.08
CA ALA A 287 1.06 -34.87 -0.22
C ALA A 287 0.94 -35.75 1.03
N PRO A 288 -0.26 -35.96 1.59
CA PRO A 288 -0.43 -36.96 2.63
C PRO A 288 -0.09 -38.31 2.00
N THR A 289 1.10 -38.83 2.33
CA THR A 289 1.39 -40.25 2.18
C THR A 289 0.39 -40.99 3.06
N ALA A 290 -0.56 -41.65 2.43
CA ALA A 290 -1.35 -42.69 3.07
C ALA A 290 -1.82 -43.70 2.02
N PRO A 291 -2.00 -44.98 2.38
CA PRO A 291 -1.44 -45.73 3.50
C PRO A 291 -0.27 -46.64 3.09
#